data_AF-A0A257ADC2-F1
#
_entry.id   AF-A0A257ADC2-F1
#
_cell.length_a   1.000
_cell.length_b   1.000
_cell.length_c   1.000
_cell.angle_alpha   90.00
_cell.angle_beta   90.00
_cell.angle_gamma   90.00
#
_symmetry.space_group_name_H-M   'P 1'
#
loop_
_entity.id
_entity.type
_entity.pdbx_description
1 polymer ?
#
loop_
_entity_poly.entity_id
_entity_poly.type
_entity_poly.pdbx_seq_one_letter_code
_entity_poly.pdbx_strand_id
1 'polypeptide(L)' 'MPVVALCDTDSICSYVDLAIPANNKGRKSLALIYWLLARQVLRERGELPQDKDLPEGPDAFETKAVTLEK' A
#
# COMPACT_ATOMS: atom_id res chain seq x y z
N MET A 1 -16.09 -12.06 8.35
CA MET A 1 -14.72 -11.55 8.34
C MET A 1 -14.77 -10.14 7.79
N PRO A 2 -14.20 -9.13 8.47
CA PRO A 2 -14.20 -7.77 7.96
C PRO A 2 -13.22 -7.59 6.79
N VAL A 3 -13.54 -6.71 5.83
CA VAL A 3 -12.76 -6.42 4.63
C VAL A 3 -12.35 -4.94 4.61
N VAL A 4 -11.05 -4.71 4.45
CA VAL A 4 -10.45 -3.39 4.22
C VAL A 4 -9.94 -3.33 2.78
N ALA A 5 -10.31 -2.31 2.01
CA ALA A 5 -9.98 -2.22 0.59
C ALA A 5 -9.42 -0.85 0.17
N LEU A 6 -8.53 -0.84 -0.83
CA LEU A 6 -8.10 0.38 -1.54
C LEU A 6 -9.09 0.68 -2.67
N CYS A 7 -9.77 1.82 -2.59
CA CYS A 7 -10.87 2.17 -3.49
C CYS A 7 -10.54 3.43 -4.30
N ASP A 8 -10.61 3.32 -5.62
CA ASP A 8 -10.60 4.46 -6.55
C ASP A 8 -12.05 4.89 -6.86
N THR A 9 -12.21 6.00 -7.58
CA THR A 9 -13.51 6.63 -7.92
C THR A 9 -14.49 5.70 -8.65
N ASP A 10 -14.00 4.67 -9.34
CA ASP A 10 -14.79 3.68 -10.07
C ASP A 10 -14.89 2.32 -9.37
N SER A 11 -14.43 2.21 -8.12
CA SER A 11 -14.48 0.97 -7.36
C SER A 11 -15.89 0.69 -6.81
N ILE A 12 -16.35 -0.56 -6.95
CA ILE A 12 -17.58 -1.02 -6.31
C ILE A 12 -17.27 -1.36 -4.85
N CYS A 13 -17.78 -0.56 -3.90
CA CYS A 13 -17.55 -0.75 -2.47
C CYS A 13 -18.55 -1.69 -1.77
N SER A 14 -19.26 -2.53 -2.54
CA SER A 14 -20.17 -3.53 -1.94
C SER A 14 -19.36 -4.56 -1.15
N TYR A 15 -19.82 -4.90 0.06
CA TYR A 15 -19.14 -5.83 0.99
C TYR A 15 -17.76 -5.36 1.50
N VAL A 16 -17.48 -4.06 1.42
CA VAL A 16 -16.29 -3.43 2.04
C VAL A 16 -16.70 -2.80 3.36
N ASP A 17 -16.09 -3.21 4.47
CA ASP A 17 -16.38 -2.65 5.80
C ASP A 17 -15.61 -1.34 6.04
N LEU A 18 -14.40 -1.21 5.46
CA LEU A 18 -13.58 -0.01 5.52
C LEU A 18 -12.90 0.26 4.17
N ALA A 19 -13.22 1.40 3.57
CA ALA A 19 -12.60 1.87 2.33
C ALA A 19 -11.48 2.87 2.61
N ILE A 20 -10.32 2.66 1.99
CA ILE A 20 -9.21 3.61 1.94
C ILE A 20 -9.24 4.23 0.53
N PRO A 21 -9.67 5.50 0.38
CA PRO A 21 -9.73 6.16 -0.92
C PRO A 21 -8.32 6.42 -1.45
N ALA A 22 -8.00 5.87 -2.63
CA ALA A 22 -6.68 5.95 -3.22
C ALA A 22 -6.69 5.63 -4.73
N ASN A 23 -5.67 6.10 -5.45
CA ASN A 23 -5.37 5.60 -6.79
C ASN A 23 -4.81 4.17 -6.68
N ASN A 24 -5.65 3.18 -7.01
CA ASN A 24 -5.31 1.76 -6.94
C ASN A 24 -4.83 1.16 -8.28
N LYS A 25 -4.56 2.01 -9.29
CA LYS A 25 -4.07 1.60 -10.62
C LYS A 25 -2.61 1.97 -10.85
N GLY A 26 -2.17 3.08 -10.27
CA GLY A 26 -0.81 3.60 -10.45
C GLY A 26 0.22 2.78 -9.66
N ARG A 27 1.27 2.29 -10.35
CA ARG A 27 2.37 1.52 -9.73
C ARG A 27 3.01 2.25 -8.54
N LYS A 28 3.36 3.52 -8.72
CA LYS A 28 3.95 4.36 -7.66
C LYS A 28 2.99 4.58 -6.49
N SER A 29 1.70 4.77 -6.79
CA SER A 29 0.66 4.98 -5.78
C SER A 29 0.49 3.74 -4.91
N LEU A 30 0.31 2.57 -5.53
CA LEU A 30 0.19 1.30 -4.82
C LEU A 30 1.43 1.00 -3.98
N ALA A 31 2.63 1.18 -4.54
CA ALA A 31 3.88 0.98 -3.81
C ALA A 31 3.97 1.84 -2.55
N LEU A 32 3.67 3.13 -2.69
CA LEU A 32 3.68 4.07 -1.57
C LEU A 32 2.64 3.71 -0.50
N ILE A 33 1.41 3.35 -0.90
CA ILE A 33 0.34 3.02 0.06
C ILE A 33 0.69 1.76 0.86
N TYR A 34 1.15 0.70 0.19
CA TYR A 34 1.55 -0.52 0.88
C TYR A 34 2.77 -0.29 1.77
N TRP A 35 3.72 0.54 1.36
CA TRP A 35 4.85 0.93 2.19
C TRP A 35 4.41 1.67 3.46
N LEU A 36 3.49 2.65 3.32
CA LEU A 36 2.92 3.39 4.46
C LEU A 36 2.15 2.48 5.42
N LEU A 37 1.33 1.56 4.88
CA LEU A 37 0.57 0.61 5.68
C LEU A 37 1.49 -0.35 6.45
N ALA A 38 2.51 -0.91 5.78
CA ALA A 38 3.49 -1.78 6.43
C ALA A 38 4.21 -1.03 7.57
N ARG A 39 4.66 0.20 7.30
CA ARG A 39 5.27 1.07 8.31
C ARG A 39 4.35 1.29 9.51
N GLN A 40 3.09 1.62 9.28
CA GLN A 40 2.14 1.88 10.37
C GLN A 40 1.82 0.61 11.16
N VAL A 41 1.65 -0.53 10.50
CA VAL A 41 1.39 -1.82 11.17
C VAL A 41 2.54 -2.20 12.10
N LEU A 42 3.80 -2.03 11.69
CA LEU A 42 4.95 -2.30 12.55
C LEU A 42 5.03 -1.34 13.75
N ARG A 43 4.62 -0.08 13.56
CA ARG A 43 4.53 0.89 14.66
C ARG A 43 3.48 0.50 15.70
N GLU A 44 2.29 0.11 15.26
CA GLU A 44 1.23 -0.37 16.17
C GLU A 44 1.60 -1.67 16.88
N ARG A 45 2.47 -2.50 16.28
CA ARG A 45 3.02 -3.71 16.90
C ARG A 45 4.19 -3.45 17.85
N GLY A 46 4.72 -2.23 17.90
CA GLY A 46 5.92 -1.89 18.68
C GLY A 46 7.22 -2.42 18.07
N GLU A 47 7.19 -2.88 16.82
CA GLU A 47 8.35 -3.38 16.07
C GLU A 47 9.13 -2.24 15.39
N LEU A 48 8.50 -1.07 15.21
CA LEU A 48 9.11 0.13 14.64
C LEU A 48 8.79 1.38 15.49
N PRO A 49 9.78 2.22 15.84
CA PRO A 49 9.53 3.50 16.50
C PRO A 49 8.68 4.46 15.65
N GLN A 50 7.91 5.34 16.31
CA GLN A 50 6.99 6.28 15.66
C GLN A 50 7.68 7.31 14.75
N ASP A 51 8.93 7.63 15.07
CA ASP A 51 9.78 8.59 14.37
C ASP A 51 10.64 7.96 13.26
N LYS A 52 10.63 6.62 13.14
CA LYS A 52 11.46 5.90 12.18
C LYS A 52 10.69 5.40 10.96
N ASP A 53 11.39 5.34 9.85
CA ASP A 53 10.93 4.73 8.60
C ASP A 53 11.38 3.28 8.47
N LEU A 54 10.77 2.56 7.51
CA LEU A 54 11.25 1.25 7.09
C LEU A 54 12.69 1.37 6.58
N PRO A 55 13.53 0.33 6.73
CA PRO A 55 14.89 0.33 6.19
C PRO A 55 14.90 0.53 4.67
N GLU A 56 13.90 -0.03 3.98
CA GLU A 56 13.71 0.10 2.54
C GLU A 56 12.76 1.26 2.22
N GLY A 57 13.04 1.99 1.14
CA GLY A 57 12.14 3.03 0.64
C GLY A 57 10.91 2.49 -0.11
N PRO A 58 9.95 3.35 -0.48
CA PRO A 58 8.78 2.97 -1.27
C PRO A 58 9.13 2.32 -2.61
N ASP A 59 10.29 2.64 -3.19
CA ASP A 59 10.79 2.08 -4.45
C ASP A 59 10.94 0.54 -4.37
N ALA A 60 11.19 -0.01 -3.18
CA ALA A 60 11.27 -1.46 -2.98
C ALA A 60 9.92 -2.17 -3.18
N PHE A 61 8.81 -1.42 -3.09
CA PHE A 61 7.45 -1.91 -3.31
C PHE A 61 6.98 -1.69 -4.75
N GLU A 62 7.76 -0.99 -5.58
CA GLU A 62 7.41 -0.77 -6.99
C GLU A 62 7.60 -2.05 -7.82
N THR A 63 6.64 -2.33 -8.70
CA THR A 63 6.79 -3.40 -9.68
C THR A 63 7.87 -3.04 -10.68
N LYS A 64 8.96 -3.81 -10.70
CA LYS A 64 10.01 -3.70 -11.72
C LYS A 64 9.40 -3.97 -13.09
N ALA A 65 9.60 -3.06 -14.04
CA ALA A 65 9.19 -3.31 -15.42
C ALA A 65 9.95 -4.53 -15.93
N VAL A 66 9.24 -5.55 -16.40
CA VAL A 66 9.86 -6.65 -17.13
C VAL A 66 10.27 -6.08 -18.48
N THR A 67 11.53 -5.72 -18.63
CA THR A 67 12.10 -5.44 -19.94
C THR A 67 12.16 -6.79 -20.66
N LEU A 68 11.25 -7.02 -21.59
CA LEU A 68 11.41 -8.11 -22.55
C LEU A 68 12.61 -7.74 -23.43
N GLU A 69 13.77 -8.33 -23.14
CA GLU A 69 14.86 -8.35 -24.11
C GLU A 69 14.32 -9.06 -25.36
N LYS A 70 14.27 -8.33 -26.47
CA LYS A 70 13.98 -8.88 -27.80
C LYS A 70 15.20 -9.56 -28.36
#